data_AF-A0A544T2M1-F1
#
_entry.id   AF-A0A544T2M1-F1
#
_cell.length_a   1.000
_cell.length_b   1.000
_cell.length_c   1.000
_cell.angle_alpha   90.00
_cell.angle_beta   90.00
_cell.angle_gamma   90.00
#
_symmetry.space_group_name_H-M   'P 1'
#
loop_
_entity.id
_entity.type
_entity.pdbx_description
1 polymer ?
#
loop_
_entity_poly.entity_id
_entity_poly.type
_entity_poly.pdbx_seq_one_letter_code
_entity_poly.pdbx_strand_id
1 'polypeptide(L)'
;MYSEEKNNENASPNSSIEENAPKVIGFYKRQAWAVKVFDKIDQDHIVEDGEHVVLASSVIQSSNDLFFPAFIRINTKENGKVAGAYLIIEEDDSFQLLPLERALEELQMNDLVPFKYRTLEKIEGDEYQTNWPEFS
;
A
#
# COMPACT_ATOMS: atom_id res chain seq x y z
N MET A 1 29.45 -54.82 -12.15
CA MET A 1 27.98 -54.76 -12.23
C MET A 1 27.45 -54.60 -10.80
N TYR A 2 26.51 -53.68 -10.63
CA TYR A 2 25.80 -53.23 -9.41
C TYR A 2 26.65 -52.40 -8.44
N SER A 3 26.68 -51.05 -8.52
CA SER A 3 25.64 -50.00 -8.39
C SER A 3 25.56 -49.45 -6.96
N GLU A 4 25.77 -48.13 -6.89
CA GLU A 4 25.53 -47.16 -5.80
C GLU A 4 24.08 -47.28 -5.26
N GLU A 5 23.63 -46.75 -4.12
CA GLU A 5 23.72 -45.36 -3.64
C GLU A 5 23.43 -45.29 -2.13
N LYS A 6 24.16 -44.41 -1.44
CA LYS A 6 23.80 -43.89 -0.11
C LYS A 6 22.71 -42.84 -0.29
N ASN A 7 21.48 -43.11 0.14
CA ASN A 7 20.48 -42.08 0.31
C ASN A 7 20.76 -41.30 1.59
N ASN A 8 21.44 -40.17 1.42
CA ASN A 8 21.64 -39.17 2.44
C ASN A 8 20.69 -37.99 2.14
N GLU A 9 20.11 -37.46 3.22
CA GLU A 9 19.63 -36.08 3.36
C GLU A 9 18.32 -35.70 2.67
N ASN A 10 17.30 -35.56 3.54
CA ASN A 10 16.13 -34.70 3.35
C ASN A 10 16.57 -33.28 2.96
N ALA A 11 16.72 -33.00 1.68
CA ALA A 11 16.78 -31.64 1.17
C ALA A 11 15.35 -31.06 1.18
N SER A 12 15.03 -30.36 2.26
CA SER A 12 13.83 -29.52 2.34
C SER A 12 13.95 -28.39 1.31
N PRO A 13 13.02 -28.24 0.35
CA PRO A 13 13.10 -27.15 -0.61
C PRO A 13 12.57 -25.86 0.03
N ASN A 14 13.31 -24.76 -0.19
CA ASN A 14 12.87 -23.36 -0.06
C ASN A 14 12.66 -22.81 1.36
N SER A 15 13.73 -22.39 2.02
CA SER A 15 13.65 -21.48 3.19
C SER A 15 14.40 -20.16 2.98
N SER A 16 14.70 -19.76 1.73
CA SER A 16 15.59 -18.61 1.44
C SER A 16 14.92 -17.45 0.69
N ILE A 17 13.63 -17.56 0.36
CA ILE A 17 12.91 -16.52 -0.41
C ILE A 17 12.09 -15.60 0.50
N GLU A 18 11.73 -16.03 1.71
CA GLU A 18 10.83 -15.26 2.59
C GLU A 18 11.51 -14.14 3.41
N GLU A 19 12.84 -14.15 3.58
CA GLU A 19 13.52 -13.19 4.47
C GLU A 19 13.62 -11.75 3.89
N ASN A 20 13.37 -11.54 2.59
CA ASN A 20 13.54 -10.22 1.95
C ASN A 20 12.27 -9.67 1.28
N ALA A 21 11.09 -10.25 1.54
CA ALA A 21 9.85 -9.71 0.99
C ALA A 21 9.47 -8.38 1.69
N PRO A 22 9.15 -7.30 0.96
CA PRO A 22 8.73 -6.03 1.55
C PRO A 22 7.54 -6.22 2.51
N LYS A 23 7.69 -5.78 3.75
CA LYS A 23 6.65 -5.91 4.77
C LYS A 23 5.65 -4.78 4.65
N VAL A 24 4.64 -4.97 3.80
CA VAL A 24 3.53 -4.02 3.61
C VAL A 24 2.73 -3.87 4.91
N ILE A 25 2.58 -2.64 5.37
CA ILE A 25 1.72 -2.25 6.48
C ILE A 25 0.28 -2.20 5.98
N GLY A 26 -0.63 -2.92 6.64
CA GLY A 26 -2.03 -2.97 6.24
C GLY A 26 -2.71 -4.24 6.71
N PHE A 27 -3.58 -4.79 5.87
CA PHE A 27 -4.38 -5.99 6.17
C PHE A 27 -5.25 -5.84 7.43
N TYR A 28 -5.63 -4.60 7.78
CA TYR A 28 -6.41 -4.35 8.97
C TYR A 28 -7.88 -4.66 8.73
N LYS A 29 -8.54 -5.32 9.70
CA LYS A 29 -10.00 -5.50 9.68
C LYS A 29 -10.80 -4.26 10.10
N ARG A 30 -10.13 -3.27 10.69
CA ARG A 30 -10.76 -2.02 11.12
C ARG A 30 -9.97 -0.85 10.58
N GLN A 31 -10.68 0.04 9.89
CA GLN A 31 -10.13 1.28 9.34
C GLN A 31 -9.36 2.12 10.36
N ALA A 32 -9.81 2.18 11.61
CA ALA A 32 -9.14 2.93 12.67
C ALA A 32 -7.68 2.49 12.90
N TRP A 33 -7.33 1.23 12.62
CA TRP A 33 -5.95 0.76 12.72
C TRP A 33 -5.08 1.25 11.57
N ALA A 34 -5.64 1.32 10.36
CA ALA A 34 -4.94 1.93 9.22
C ALA A 34 -4.67 3.42 9.49
N VAL A 35 -5.65 4.15 10.04
CA VAL A 35 -5.48 5.58 10.36
C VAL A 35 -4.36 5.82 11.39
N LYS A 36 -4.26 4.97 12.43
CA LYS A 36 -3.23 5.10 13.47
C LYS A 36 -1.78 4.94 12.99
N VAL A 37 -1.57 4.41 11.79
CA VAL A 37 -0.22 4.33 11.21
C VAL A 37 0.34 5.73 10.97
N PHE A 38 -0.52 6.68 10.58
CA PHE A 38 -0.13 8.06 10.34
C PHE A 38 0.27 8.81 11.62
N ASP A 39 -0.14 8.36 12.82
CA ASP A 39 0.32 8.94 14.11
C ASP A 39 1.84 8.80 14.31
N LYS A 40 2.49 7.91 13.55
CA LYS A 40 3.94 7.66 13.59
C LYS A 40 4.71 8.34 12.45
N ILE A 41 4.02 8.97 11.52
CA ILE A 41 4.61 9.59 10.33
C ILE A 41 4.53 11.11 10.54
N ASP A 42 5.67 11.74 10.77
CA ASP A 42 5.78 13.18 10.99
C ASP A 42 5.73 13.94 9.65
N GLN A 43 4.54 14.00 9.07
CA GLN A 43 4.25 14.71 7.83
C GLN A 43 2.79 15.20 7.84
N ASP A 44 2.55 16.37 7.26
CA ASP A 44 1.18 16.84 7.00
C ASP A 44 0.40 15.83 6.14
N HIS A 45 -0.91 15.76 6.37
CA HIS A 45 -1.77 14.82 5.66
C HIS A 45 -1.94 15.16 4.18
N ILE A 46 -1.66 16.40 3.79
CA ILE A 46 -1.63 16.84 2.39
C ILE A 46 -0.33 17.60 2.18
N VAL A 47 0.51 17.13 1.26
CA VAL A 47 1.76 17.80 0.87
C VAL A 47 1.82 18.01 -0.63
N GLU A 48 2.50 19.06 -1.07
CA GLU A 48 2.76 19.28 -2.50
C GLU A 48 3.76 18.23 -3.02
N ASP A 49 3.44 17.62 -4.17
CA ASP A 49 4.23 16.55 -4.80
C ASP A 49 4.38 16.79 -6.32
N GLY A 50 4.71 18.04 -6.65
CA GLY A 50 4.90 18.52 -8.01
C GLY A 50 3.86 19.55 -8.44
N GLU A 51 3.97 20.02 -9.69
CA GLU A 51 3.06 21.03 -10.23
C GLU A 51 1.62 20.48 -10.32
N HIS A 52 0.70 21.07 -9.56
CA HIS A 52 -0.70 20.65 -9.46
C HIS A 52 -0.90 19.20 -8.96
N VAL A 53 0.07 18.62 -8.27
CA VAL A 53 -0.05 17.29 -7.69
C VAL A 53 0.12 17.41 -6.18
N VAL A 54 -0.80 16.81 -5.44
CA VAL A 54 -0.70 16.65 -3.99
C VAL A 54 -0.55 15.19 -3.64
N LEU A 55 0.21 14.91 -2.59
CA LEU A 55 0.28 13.60 -1.96
C LEU A 55 -0.56 13.65 -0.69
N ALA A 56 -1.61 12.82 -0.64
CA ALA A 56 -2.56 12.80 0.45
C ALA A 56 -2.48 11.50 1.26
N SER A 57 -2.38 11.62 2.59
CA SER A 57 -2.56 10.52 3.52
C SER A 57 -3.96 9.95 3.37
N SER A 58 -4.07 8.63 3.25
CA SER A 58 -5.31 7.97 2.91
C SER A 58 -5.42 6.55 3.48
N VAL A 59 -6.62 6.00 3.42
CA VAL A 59 -6.88 4.58 3.61
C VAL A 59 -7.45 4.02 2.32
N ILE A 60 -6.88 2.92 1.83
CA ILE A 60 -7.45 2.08 0.78
C ILE A 60 -8.28 0.97 1.44
N GLN A 61 -9.48 0.72 0.92
CA GLN A 61 -10.28 -0.46 1.21
C GLN A 61 -10.15 -1.44 0.04
N SER A 62 -9.64 -2.63 0.31
CA SER A 62 -9.56 -3.72 -0.65
C SER A 62 -10.93 -4.36 -0.89
N SER A 63 -11.04 -5.16 -1.95
CA SER A 63 -12.23 -5.94 -2.28
C SER A 63 -12.61 -6.99 -1.23
N ASN A 64 -11.66 -7.36 -0.36
CA ASN A 64 -11.85 -8.31 0.75
C ASN A 64 -12.07 -7.62 2.11
N ASP A 65 -12.47 -6.33 2.10
CA ASP A 65 -12.80 -5.53 3.29
C ASP A 65 -11.65 -5.36 4.30
N LEU A 66 -10.41 -5.37 3.79
CA LEU A 66 -9.21 -5.02 4.54
C LEU A 66 -8.80 -3.58 4.25
N PHE A 67 -8.19 -2.96 5.25
CA PHE A 67 -7.80 -1.56 5.20
C PHE A 67 -6.27 -1.42 5.18
N PHE A 68 -5.79 -0.58 4.27
CA PHE A 68 -4.37 -0.32 4.05
C PHE A 68 -4.11 1.18 4.18
N PRO A 69 -3.21 1.62 5.07
CA PRO A 69 -2.73 3.00 5.01
C PRO A 69 -1.94 3.18 3.71
N ALA A 70 -2.19 4.29 3.02
CA ALA A 70 -1.58 4.58 1.74
C ALA A 70 -1.44 6.09 1.54
N PHE A 71 -0.57 6.49 0.62
CA PHE A 71 -0.55 7.84 0.10
C PHE A 71 -1.09 7.84 -1.33
N ILE A 72 -2.08 8.69 -1.62
CA ILE A 72 -2.62 8.85 -2.99
C ILE A 72 -2.06 10.13 -3.57
N ARG A 73 -1.52 10.04 -4.79
CA ARG A 73 -1.14 11.19 -5.60
C ARG A 73 -2.36 11.68 -6.37
N ILE A 74 -2.69 12.95 -6.24
CA ILE A 74 -3.92 13.52 -6.78
C ILE A 74 -3.57 14.77 -7.58
N ASN A 75 -4.02 14.80 -8.83
CA ASN A 75 -3.81 15.95 -9.71
C ASN A 75 -4.96 16.95 -9.56
N THR A 76 -4.69 18.09 -8.95
CA THR A 76 -5.66 19.15 -8.67
C THR A 76 -6.05 19.95 -9.90
N LYS A 77 -5.24 19.93 -10.97
CA LYS A 77 -5.59 20.51 -12.28
C LYS A 77 -6.51 19.62 -13.09
N GLU A 78 -6.44 18.31 -12.90
CA GLU A 78 -7.37 17.32 -13.46
C GLU A 78 -8.52 17.00 -12.50
N ASN A 79 -9.02 18.02 -11.79
CA ASN A 79 -10.18 17.94 -10.89
C ASN A 79 -10.10 16.85 -9.82
N GLY A 80 -8.89 16.52 -9.34
CA GLY A 80 -8.71 15.51 -8.29
C GLY A 80 -8.49 14.08 -8.80
N LYS A 81 -8.17 13.92 -10.07
CA LYS A 81 -7.89 12.59 -10.62
C LYS A 81 -6.69 11.96 -9.92
N VAL A 82 -6.85 10.69 -9.53
CA VAL A 82 -5.75 9.89 -8.98
C VAL A 82 -4.68 9.67 -10.04
N ALA A 83 -3.47 10.12 -9.72
CA ALA A 83 -2.27 10.00 -10.55
C ALA A 83 -1.37 8.82 -10.13
N GLY A 84 -1.60 8.26 -8.93
CA GLY A 84 -0.86 7.11 -8.41
C GLY A 84 -1.17 6.85 -6.94
N ALA A 85 -0.70 5.72 -6.42
CA ALA A 85 -0.85 5.35 -5.02
C ALA A 85 0.42 4.66 -4.52
N TYR A 86 0.74 4.87 -3.25
CA TYR A 86 1.84 4.20 -2.56
C TYR A 86 1.31 3.50 -1.31
N LEU A 87 1.64 2.22 -1.18
CA LEU A 87 1.53 1.48 0.08
C LEU A 87 2.72 1.83 0.98
N ILE A 88 2.54 1.66 2.28
CA ILE A 88 3.61 1.89 3.26
C ILE A 88 4.24 0.54 3.59
N ILE A 89 5.57 0.45 3.50
CA ILE A 89 6.34 -0.71 3.97
C ILE A 89 7.19 -0.32 5.19
N GLU A 90 7.34 -1.25 6.12
CA GLU A 90 8.20 -1.10 7.30
C GLU A 90 9.59 -1.67 6.98
N GLU A 91 10.63 -0.85 7.08
CA GLU A 91 12.03 -1.26 6.99
C GLU A 91 12.80 -0.78 8.22
N ASP A 92 13.26 -1.72 9.05
CA ASP A 92 14.02 -1.53 10.29
C ASP A 92 13.56 -0.33 11.15
N ASP A 93 14.07 0.87 10.86
CA ASP A 93 13.82 2.11 11.61
C ASP A 93 13.09 3.20 10.79
N SER A 94 12.52 2.86 9.63
CA SER A 94 11.89 3.82 8.72
C SER A 94 10.68 3.26 7.96
N PHE A 95 9.88 4.16 7.41
CA PHE A 95 8.85 3.82 6.43
C PHE A 95 9.37 4.10 5.03
N GLN A 96 9.09 3.18 4.10
CA GLN A 96 9.24 3.43 2.69
C GLN A 96 7.90 3.35 1.96
N LEU A 97 7.87 3.93 0.77
CA LEU A 97 6.71 3.96 -0.11
C LEU A 97 6.88 2.95 -1.25
N LEU A 98 5.97 1.99 -1.31
CA LEU A 98 5.90 1.00 -2.39
C LEU A 98 4.82 1.42 -3.38
N PRO A 99 5.15 1.72 -4.66
CA PRO A 99 4.14 1.99 -5.67
C PRO A 99 3.13 0.86 -5.77
N LEU A 100 1.84 1.20 -5.86
CA LEU A 100 0.76 0.21 -5.92
C LEU A 100 0.97 -0.75 -7.09
N GLU A 101 1.43 -0.27 -8.24
CA GLU A 101 1.70 -1.08 -9.43
C GLU A 101 2.71 -2.19 -9.12
N ARG A 102 3.77 -1.88 -8.37
CA ARG A 102 4.76 -2.88 -7.93
C ARG A 102 4.17 -3.87 -6.94
N ALA A 103 3.30 -3.42 -6.03
CA ALA A 103 2.61 -4.32 -5.11
C ALA A 103 1.66 -5.29 -5.84
N LEU A 104 1.01 -4.85 -6.91
CA LEU A 104 0.16 -5.70 -7.75
C LEU A 104 1.00 -6.74 -8.52
N GLU A 105 2.10 -6.31 -9.13
CA GLU A 105 2.95 -7.17 -9.96
C GLU A 105 3.80 -8.16 -9.15
N GLU A 106 4.46 -7.69 -8.09
CA GLU A 106 5.47 -8.45 -7.36
C GLU A 106 4.89 -9.18 -6.14
N LEU A 107 3.86 -8.61 -5.49
CA LEU A 107 3.26 -9.16 -4.25
C LEU A 107 1.86 -9.75 -4.47
N GLN A 108 1.39 -9.80 -5.72
CA GLN A 108 0.09 -10.37 -6.11
C GLN A 108 -1.11 -9.77 -5.36
N MET A 109 -1.04 -8.48 -4.99
CA MET A 109 -2.07 -7.79 -4.19
C MET A 109 -3.29 -7.36 -5.03
N ASN A 110 -3.76 -8.24 -5.93
CA ASN A 110 -4.85 -7.95 -6.88
C ASN A 110 -6.18 -7.57 -6.19
N ASP A 111 -6.36 -7.94 -4.92
CA ASP A 111 -7.53 -7.54 -4.12
C ASP A 111 -7.59 -6.03 -3.83
N LEU A 112 -6.50 -5.29 -4.08
CA LEU A 112 -6.48 -3.84 -4.01
C LEU A 112 -7.10 -3.17 -5.23
N VAL A 113 -7.48 -3.89 -6.29
CA VAL A 113 -8.08 -3.29 -7.49
C VAL A 113 -9.44 -3.92 -7.84
N PRO A 114 -10.46 -3.11 -8.20
CA PRO A 114 -10.48 -1.65 -8.08
C PRO A 114 -10.45 -1.22 -6.60
N PHE A 115 -9.55 -0.30 -6.23
CA PHE A 115 -9.52 0.21 -4.86
C PHE A 115 -10.57 1.29 -4.69
N LYS A 116 -11.16 1.31 -3.50
CA LYS A 116 -11.79 2.51 -2.95
C LYS A 116 -10.80 3.18 -2.01
N TYR A 117 -10.81 4.50 -1.93
CA TYR A 117 -9.94 5.21 -1.00
C TYR A 117 -10.67 6.33 -0.25
N ARG A 118 -10.13 6.67 0.91
CA ARG A 118 -10.55 7.83 1.69
C ARG A 118 -9.31 8.58 2.15
N THR A 119 -9.21 9.87 1.84
CA THR A 119 -8.15 10.73 2.41
C THR A 119 -8.48 11.12 3.85
N LEU A 120 -7.44 11.34 4.65
CA LEU A 120 -7.61 11.77 6.05
C LEU A 120 -8.11 13.22 6.15
N GLU A 121 -7.73 14.05 5.18
CA GLU A 121 -8.20 15.43 5.02
C GLU A 121 -8.84 15.64 3.66
N LYS A 122 -9.82 16.53 3.56
CA LYS A 122 -10.49 16.84 2.29
C LYS A 122 -9.53 17.60 1.37
N ILE A 123 -9.48 17.22 0.10
CA ILE A 123 -8.69 17.94 -0.90
C ILE A 123 -9.56 19.00 -1.55
N GLU A 124 -9.14 20.25 -1.46
CA GLU A 124 -9.79 21.38 -2.11
C GLU A 124 -9.80 21.20 -3.64
N GLY A 125 -10.97 21.29 -4.27
CA GLY A 125 -11.12 21.18 -5.72
C GLY A 125 -11.07 19.75 -6.29
N ASP A 126 -11.02 18.72 -5.44
CA ASP A 126 -11.13 17.32 -5.88
C ASP A 126 -12.60 16.93 -6.08
N GLU A 127 -12.99 16.71 -7.34
CA GLU A 127 -14.34 16.29 -7.74
C GLU A 127 -14.54 14.76 -7.66
N TYR A 128 -13.46 13.98 -7.54
CA TYR A 128 -13.53 12.52 -7.37
C TYR A 128 -13.86 12.13 -5.94
N GLN A 129 -13.66 13.03 -4.96
CA GLN A 129 -14.09 12.87 -3.56
C GLN A 129 -15.61 13.02 -3.36
N THR A 130 -16.40 12.25 -4.12
CA THR A 130 -17.86 12.39 -4.22
C THR A 130 -18.59 12.07 -2.91
N ASN A 131 -18.06 11.16 -2.09
CA ASN A 131 -18.68 10.69 -0.84
C ASN A 131 -17.93 11.11 0.43
N TRP A 132 -16.98 12.06 0.35
CA TRP A 132 -16.14 12.41 1.51
C TRP A 132 -16.98 12.84 2.74
N PRO A 133 -16.63 12.38 3.97
CA PRO A 133 -15.43 11.65 4.36
C PRO A 133 -15.60 10.12 4.29
N GLU A 134 -16.48 9.59 3.45
CA GLU A 134 -16.52 8.17 3.16
C GLU A 134 -15.58 7.81 1.99
N PHE A 135 -15.44 6.53 1.74
CA PHE A 135 -14.67 6.02 0.62
C PHE A 135 -15.27 6.47 -0.72
N SER A 136 -14.40 6.99 -1.58
CA SER A 136 -14.71 7.36 -2.98
C SER A 136 -14.35 6.22 -3.94
#